data_AF-A0A1G2CQG0-F1
#
_entry.id   AF-A0A1G2CQG0-F1
#
_cell.length_a   1.000
_cell.length_b   1.000
_cell.length_c   1.000
_cell.angle_alpha   90.00
_cell.angle_beta   90.00
_cell.angle_gamma   90.00
#
_symmetry.space_group_name_H-M   'P 1'
#
loop_
_entity.id
_entity.type
_entity.pdbx_description
1 polymer ?
#
loop_
_entity_poly.entity_id
_entity_poly.type
_entity_poly.pdbx_seq_one_letter_code
_entity_poly.pdbx_strand_id
1 'polypeptide(L)'
;MLIKAVTKHYFTTVPYNPSNQSKNAFAFLNSYRWSSHFDYCGQKNFPSLTDRNLLLKFFGGERNYQKDFTDWIENINLDYVKSVSLE
;
A
#
# COMPACT_ATOMS: atom_id res chain seq x y z
N MET A 1 5.51 -7.21 -5.54
CA MET A 1 6.41 -7.00 -4.38
C MET A 1 5.78 -6.12 -3.29
N LEU A 2 4.97 -5.10 -3.64
CA LEU A 2 4.23 -4.25 -2.68
C LEU A 2 3.30 -5.03 -1.73
N ILE A 3 2.54 -5.99 -2.26
CA ILE A 3 1.47 -6.66 -1.51
C ILE A 3 2.03 -7.56 -0.40
N LYS A 4 3.07 -8.37 -0.67
CA LYS A 4 3.63 -9.30 0.33
C LYS A 4 4.25 -8.62 1.56
N ALA A 5 4.86 -7.45 1.39
CA ALA A 5 5.50 -6.74 2.49
C ALA A 5 4.49 -6.05 3.42
N VAL A 6 3.42 -5.49 2.84
CA VAL A 6 2.32 -4.88 3.58
C VAL A 6 1.53 -5.96 4.34
N THR A 7 1.27 -7.11 3.71
CA THR A 7 0.43 -8.14 4.33
C THR A 7 1.15 -8.95 5.42
N LYS A 8 2.45 -9.24 5.29
CA LYS A 8 3.11 -10.12 6.28
C LYS A 8 3.48 -9.42 7.59
N HIS A 9 3.90 -8.15 7.53
CA HIS A 9 4.44 -7.47 8.70
C HIS A 9 3.39 -6.66 9.47
N TYR A 10 2.47 -6.03 8.75
CA TYR A 10 1.39 -5.25 9.36
C TYR A 10 0.40 -6.14 10.13
N PHE A 11 0.06 -7.32 9.59
CA PHE A 11 -0.95 -8.20 10.15
C PHE A 11 -0.46 -9.08 11.31
N THR A 12 0.86 -9.12 11.55
CA THR A 12 1.46 -9.92 12.65
C THR A 12 1.88 -9.07 13.85
N THR A 13 2.06 -7.76 13.69
CA THR A 13 2.65 -6.89 14.72
C THR A 13 1.70 -5.83 15.27
N VAL A 14 0.62 -5.48 14.56
CA VAL A 14 -0.34 -4.47 14.99
C VAL A 14 -1.59 -5.17 15.55
N PRO A 15 -1.97 -4.96 16.82
CA PRO A 15 -3.18 -5.55 17.38
C PRO A 15 -4.42 -5.08 16.59
N TYR A 16 -5.26 -6.03 16.19
CA TYR A 16 -6.48 -5.78 15.42
C TYR A 16 -7.39 -4.78 16.14
N ASN A 17 -7.55 -3.59 15.57
CA ASN A 17 -8.50 -2.58 16.04
C ASN A 17 -9.31 -2.02 14.84
N PRO A 18 -10.59 -2.39 14.69
CA PRO A 18 -11.40 -2.04 13.52
C PRO A 18 -11.66 -0.55 13.36
N SER A 19 -11.57 0.27 14.41
CA SER A 19 -11.83 1.71 14.32
C SER A 19 -10.65 2.56 13.82
N ASN A 20 -9.43 1.99 13.74
CA ASN A 20 -8.20 2.71 13.38
C ASN A 20 -7.28 1.94 12.40
N GLN A 21 -7.76 0.86 11.78
CA GLN A 21 -6.97 0.04 10.86
C GLN A 21 -6.37 0.84 9.69
N SER A 22 -7.18 1.62 8.97
CA SER A 22 -6.68 2.40 7.82
C SER A 22 -5.61 3.41 8.25
N LYS A 23 -5.79 4.09 9.39
CA LYS A 23 -4.79 5.02 9.93
C LYS A 23 -3.47 4.33 10.27
N ASN A 24 -3.55 3.17 10.93
CA ASN A 24 -2.38 2.38 11.25
C ASN A 24 -1.69 1.88 9.97
N ALA A 25 -2.45 1.49 8.94
CA ALA A 25 -1.93 1.01 7.66
C ALA A 25 -1.17 2.11 6.93
N PHE A 26 -1.72 3.33 6.87
CA PHE A 26 -1.00 4.49 6.34
C PHE A 26 0.24 4.83 7.14
N ALA A 27 0.18 4.79 8.48
CA ALA A 27 1.36 5.04 9.31
C ALA A 27 2.48 4.01 9.05
N PHE A 28 2.11 2.75 8.85
CA PHE A 28 3.06 1.70 8.46
C PHE A 28 3.63 1.95 7.06
N LEU A 29 2.78 2.21 6.05
CA LEU A 29 3.23 2.48 4.69
C LEU A 29 4.16 3.70 4.62
N ASN A 30 3.85 4.75 5.39
CA ASN A 30 4.63 5.98 5.49
C ASN A 30 5.93 5.82 6.30
N SER A 31 6.13 4.72 7.02
CA SER A 31 7.39 4.41 7.71
C SER A 31 8.18 3.29 7.02
N TYR A 32 7.54 2.48 6.18
CA TYR A 32 8.15 1.32 5.54
C TYR A 32 8.88 1.69 4.25
N ARG A 33 10.18 1.95 4.37
CA ARG A 33 11.10 2.35 3.28
C ARG A 33 11.11 1.40 2.07
N TRP A 34 10.79 0.12 2.28
CA TRP A 34 10.80 -0.92 1.23
C TRP A 34 9.45 -1.07 0.49
N SER A 35 8.62 -0.03 0.52
CA SER A 35 7.45 0.09 -0.36
C SER A 35 7.76 1.01 -1.55
N SER A 36 7.25 0.69 -2.75
CA SER A 36 7.21 1.68 -3.85
C SER A 36 5.99 2.60 -3.76
N HIS A 37 5.25 2.59 -2.65
CA HIS A 37 4.15 3.52 -2.39
C HIS A 37 4.64 4.97 -2.53
N PHE A 38 5.81 5.28 -1.97
CA PHE A 38 6.45 6.59 -2.11
C PHE A 38 6.74 6.98 -3.55
N ASP A 39 7.21 6.05 -4.39
CA ASP A 39 7.49 6.34 -5.81
C ASP A 39 6.22 6.75 -6.57
N TYR A 40 5.08 6.19 -6.21
CA TYR A 40 3.79 6.52 -6.81
C TYR A 40 3.16 7.78 -6.22
N CYS A 41 3.54 8.14 -4.99
CA CYS A 41 3.22 9.41 -4.35
C CYS A 41 4.14 10.58 -4.79
N GLY A 42 5.00 10.38 -5.80
CA GLY A 42 5.90 11.40 -6.32
C GLY A 42 7.23 11.55 -5.56
N GLN A 43 7.46 10.75 -4.52
CA GLN A 43 8.71 10.75 -3.76
C GLN A 43 9.69 9.73 -4.34
N LYS A 44 10.90 10.17 -4.70
CA LYS A 44 11.92 9.27 -5.27
C LYS A 44 12.41 8.28 -4.22
N ASN A 45 12.01 7.01 -4.33
CA ASN A 45 12.38 5.96 -3.38
C ASN A 45 13.20 4.86 -4.06
N PHE A 46 12.73 4.38 -5.21
CA PHE A 46 13.37 3.39 -6.09
C PHE A 46 13.34 3.83 -7.56
N PRO A 47 13.99 4.96 -7.91
CA PRO A 47 13.92 5.53 -9.26
C PRO A 47 14.52 4.64 -10.36
N SER A 48 15.37 3.67 -10.03
CA SER A 48 15.99 2.74 -10.97
C SER A 48 15.30 1.39 -11.05
N LEU A 49 14.40 1.06 -10.11
CA LEU A 49 13.73 -0.25 -10.04
C LEU A 49 12.29 -0.20 -10.55
N THR A 50 11.73 1.00 -10.71
CA THR A 50 10.34 1.21 -11.12
C THR A 50 10.27 2.14 -12.32
N ASP A 51 9.50 1.75 -13.34
CA ASP A 51 9.12 2.66 -14.42
C ASP A 51 7.91 3.49 -13.96
N ARG A 52 8.19 4.66 -13.36
CA ARG A 52 7.13 5.56 -12.88
C ARG A 52 6.24 6.06 -14.00
N ASN A 53 6.76 6.28 -15.19
CA ASN A 53 5.94 6.80 -16.30
C ASN A 53 4.90 5.77 -16.73
N LEU A 54 5.31 4.51 -16.85
CA LEU A 54 4.39 3.41 -17.18
C LEU A 54 3.34 3.23 -16.08
N LEU A 55 3.77 3.18 -14.82
CA LEU A 55 2.88 2.91 -13.70
C LEU A 55 1.91 4.06 -13.44
N LEU A 56 2.36 5.31 -13.50
CA LEU A 56 1.48 6.48 -13.34
C LEU A 56 0.51 6.62 -14.52
N LYS A 57 0.86 6.20 -15.74
CA LYS A 57 -0.10 6.11 -16.85
C LYS A 57 -1.23 5.13 -16.51
N PHE A 58 -0.91 3.98 -15.94
CA PHE A 58 -1.92 3.01 -15.51
C PHE A 58 -2.84 3.58 -14.42
N PHE A 59 -2.26 4.28 -13.43
CA PHE A 59 -3.05 4.89 -12.35
C PHE A 59 -3.73 6.21 -12.72
N GLY A 60 -3.47 6.79 -13.90
CA GLY A 60 -3.98 8.12 -14.25
C GLY A 60 -3.30 9.28 -13.51
N GLY A 61 -2.07 9.07 -13.03
CA GLY A 61 -1.24 10.05 -12.33
C GLY A 61 -1.18 9.86 -10.81
N GLU A 62 -0.30 10.64 -10.16
CA GLU A 62 -0.01 10.51 -8.72
C GLU A 62 -1.24 10.77 -7.85
N ARG A 63 -2.04 11.79 -8.22
CA ARG A 63 -3.28 12.14 -7.49
C ARG A 63 -4.31 11.02 -7.53
N ASN A 64 -4.51 10.43 -8.70
CA ASN A 64 -5.46 9.33 -8.86
C ASN A 64 -4.97 8.08 -8.14
N TYR A 65 -3.68 7.76 -8.24
CA TYR A 65 -3.08 6.70 -7.44
C TYR A 65 -3.34 6.89 -5.94
N GLN A 66 -3.05 8.08 -5.39
CA GLN A 66 -3.21 8.34 -3.95
C GLN A 66 -4.68 8.19 -3.52
N LYS A 67 -5.61 8.72 -4.31
CA LYS A 67 -7.04 8.58 -4.06
C LYS A 67 -7.48 7.12 -4.09
N ASP A 68 -7.22 6.42 -5.20
CA ASP A 68 -7.72 5.06 -5.40
C ASP A 68 -7.07 4.08 -4.42
N PHE A 69 -5.79 4.27 -4.11
CA PHE A 69 -5.10 3.48 -3.08
C PHE A 69 -5.67 3.76 -1.68
N THR A 70 -6.06 5.02 -1.41
CA THR A 70 -6.67 5.36 -0.12
C THR A 70 -8.04 4.74 0.02
N ASP A 71 -8.88 4.89 -1.01
CA ASP A 71 -10.19 4.27 -1.09
C ASP A 71 -10.08 2.74 -0.93
N TRP A 72 -9.06 2.12 -1.54
CA TRP A 72 -8.79 0.69 -1.38
C TRP A 72 -8.46 0.33 0.07
N ILE A 73 -7.52 1.01 0.74
CA ILE A 73 -7.15 0.73 2.14
C ILE A 73 -8.31 0.97 3.13
N GLU A 74 -9.19 1.93 2.85
CA GLU A 74 -10.35 2.21 3.70
C GLU A 74 -11.46 1.18 3.54
N ASN A 75 -11.63 0.62 2.35
CA ASN A 75 -12.72 -0.31 2.01
C ASN A 75 -12.27 -1.76 1.85
N ILE A 76 -11.00 -2.07 2.14
CA ILE A 76 -10.45 -3.41 1.98
C ILE A 76 -11.11 -4.40 2.97
N ASN A 77 -11.63 -5.50 2.44
CA ASN A 77 -12.08 -6.61 3.27
C ASN A 77 -10.88 -7.51 3.60
N LEU A 78 -10.37 -7.39 4.82
CA LEU A 78 -9.20 -8.14 5.26
C LEU A 78 -9.41 -9.65 5.32
N ASP A 79 -10.62 -10.10 5.67
CA ASP A 79 -10.95 -11.53 5.73
C ASP A 79 -10.88 -12.15 4.34
N TYR A 80 -11.41 -11.45 3.34
CA TYR A 80 -11.29 -11.85 1.94
C TYR A 80 -9.82 -11.88 1.49
N VAL A 81 -9.05 -10.82 1.76
CA VAL A 81 -7.63 -10.76 1.38
C VAL A 81 -6.85 -11.91 2.02
N LYS A 82 -7.11 -12.22 3.29
CA LYS A 82 -6.49 -13.36 3.98
C LYS A 82 -6.87 -14.69 3.34
N SER A 83 -8.13 -14.84 2.90
CA SER A 83 -8.61 -16.08 2.26
C SER A 83 -8.00 -16.33 0.87
N VAL A 84 -7.65 -15.28 0.13
CA VAL A 84 -7.04 -15.39 -1.22
C VAL A 84 -5.52 -15.26 -1.20
N SER A 85 -4.93 -14.92 -0.05
CA SER A 85 -3.49 -14.83 0.11
C SER A 85 -2.91 -16.24 0.09
N LEU A 86 -2.03 -16.49 -0.88
CA LEU A 86 -1.27 -17.73 -0.97
C LEU A 86 -0.14 -17.70 0.07
N GLU A 87 -0.48 -18.04 1.32
CA GLU A 87 0.47 -18.45 2.36
C GLU A 87 0.47 -19.98 2.53
#